data_AF-Q10ZM2-F1
#
_entry.id   AF-Q10ZM2-F1
#
_cell.length_a   1.000
_cell.length_b   1.000
_cell.length_c   1.000
_cell.angle_alpha   90.00
_cell.angle_beta   90.00
_cell.angle_gamma   90.00
#
_symmetry.space_group_name_H-M   'P 1'
#
loop_
_entity.id
_entity.type
_entity.pdbx_description
1 polymer ?
#
loop_
_entity_poly.entity_id
_entity_poly.type
_entity_poly.pdbx_seq_one_letter_code
_entity_poly.pdbx_strand_id
1 'polypeptide(L)' 'MLYSLDFRQKVINFVENGGMLTKVTHVFGIARASIYRWLSRPKLEATKVKCRLIKLDWKEL' A
#
# COMPACT_ATOMS: atom_id res chain seq x y z
N MET A 1 -1.43 0.95 -8.22
CA MET A 1 -1.78 2.35 -7.90
C MET A 1 -1.04 2.84 -6.68
N LEU A 2 -0.53 4.08 -6.74
CA LEU A 2 0.12 4.74 -5.62
C LEU A 2 -0.92 5.57 -4.88
N TYR A 3 -1.30 5.13 -3.68
CA TYR A 3 -2.19 5.88 -2.80
C TYR A 3 -1.37 6.70 -1.81
N SER A 4 -1.85 7.88 -1.41
CA SER A 4 -1.23 8.69 -0.37
C SER A 4 -1.19 7.96 0.97
N LEU A 5 -0.27 8.34 1.85
CA LEU A 5 -0.11 7.69 3.15
C LEU A 5 -1.36 7.89 4.02
N ASP A 6 -1.88 9.12 4.04
CA ASP A 6 -3.09 9.49 4.78
C ASP A 6 -4.29 8.66 4.34
N PHE A 7 -4.41 8.41 3.02
CA PHE A 7 -5.51 7.61 2.48
C PHE A 7 -5.41 6.16 2.93
N ARG A 8 -4.22 5.55 2.89
CA ARG A 8 -4.02 4.17 3.39
C ARG A 8 -4.35 4.06 4.87
N GLN A 9 -3.95 5.06 5.65
CA GLN A 9 -4.20 5.10 7.08
C GLN A 9 -5.70 5.24 7.38
N LYS A 10 -6.41 6.11 6.66
CA LYS A 10 -7.87 6.23 6.75
C LYS A 10 -8.59 4.92 6.44
N VAL A 11 -8.14 4.20 5.41
CA VAL A 11 -8.70 2.90 5.03
C VAL A 11 -8.46 1.86 6.11
N ILE A 12 -7.25 1.79 6.68
CA ILE A 12 -6.93 0.83 7.74
C ILE A 12 -7.69 1.12 9.01
N ASN A 13 -7.76 2.39 9.43
CA ASN A 13 -8.57 2.78 10.59
C ASN A 13 -10.04 2.36 10.40
N PHE A 14 -10.57 2.46 9.19
CA PHE A 14 -11.94 1.99 8.90
C PHE A 14 -12.08 0.46 9.04
N VAL A 15 -11.07 -0.31 8.60
CA VAL A 15 -11.05 -1.77 8.75
C VAL A 15 -10.93 -2.18 10.22
N GLU A 16 -10.03 -1.54 10.98
CA GLU A 16 -9.80 -1.81 12.41
C GLU A 16 -11.02 -1.48 13.28
N ASN A 17 -11.80 -0.46 12.91
CA ASN A 17 -13.09 -0.13 13.54
C ASN A 17 -14.23 -1.11 13.22
N GLY A 18 -13.93 -2.31 12.71
CA GLY A 18 -14.91 -3.34 12.37
C GLY A 18 -15.51 -3.21 10.97
N GLY A 19 -14.90 -2.40 10.10
CA GLY A 19 -15.32 -2.26 8.72
C GLY A 19 -15.08 -3.53 7.90
N MET A 20 -16.16 -4.14 7.42
CA MET A 20 -16.08 -5.30 6.54
C MET A 20 -15.33 -4.94 5.23
N LEU A 21 -14.44 -5.82 4.77
CA LEU A 21 -13.61 -5.60 3.57
C LEU A 21 -14.43 -5.26 2.32
N THR A 22 -15.59 -5.90 2.14
CA THR A 22 -16.53 -5.61 1.04
C THR A 22 -17.04 -4.17 1.10
N LYS A 23 -17.44 -3.70 2.28
CA LYS A 23 -17.85 -2.32 2.50
C LYS A 23 -16.72 -1.34 2.19
N VAL A 24 -15.49 -1.64 2.61
CA VAL A 24 -14.32 -0.81 2.30
C VAL A 24 -14.10 -0.70 0.80
N THR A 25 -14.21 -1.80 0.06
CA THR A 25 -14.04 -1.76 -1.40
C THR A 25 -15.12 -0.95 -2.10
N HIS A 26 -16.37 -1.02 -1.63
CA HIS A 26 -17.46 -0.21 -2.18
C HIS A 26 -17.32 1.28 -1.82
N VAL A 27 -16.96 1.61 -0.58
CA VAL A 27 -16.88 2.99 -0.10
C VAL A 27 -15.68 3.72 -0.70
N PHE A 28 -14.52 3.08 -0.74
CA PHE A 28 -13.28 3.72 -1.18
C PHE A 28 -12.92 3.44 -2.65
N GLY A 29 -13.63 2.52 -3.32
CA GLY A 29 -13.35 2.15 -4.71
C GLY A 29 -11.98 1.46 -4.90
N ILE A 30 -11.51 0.75 -3.88
CA ILE A 30 -10.18 0.10 -3.89
C ILE A 30 -10.36 -1.40 -4.08
N ALA A 31 -9.47 -2.02 -4.85
CA ALA A 31 -9.40 -3.48 -4.94
C ALA A 31 -8.99 -4.12 -3.60
N ARG A 32 -9.65 -5.23 -3.23
CA ARG A 32 -9.36 -6.02 -2.02
C ARG A 32 -7.88 -6.37 -1.89
N ALA A 33 -7.22 -6.70 -3.00
CA ALA A 33 -5.80 -7.05 -3.02
C ALA A 33 -4.90 -5.94 -2.46
N SER A 34 -5.20 -4.66 -2.74
CA SER A 34 -4.44 -3.54 -2.20
C SER A 34 -4.59 -3.43 -0.68
N ILE A 35 -5.80 -3.65 -0.17
CA ILE A 35 -6.09 -3.61 1.28
C ILE A 35 -5.32 -4.72 1.99
N TYR A 36 -5.39 -5.96 1.49
CA TYR A 36 -4.61 -7.06 2.04
C TYR A 36 -3.11 -6.76 2.05
N ARG A 37 -2.59 -6.14 0.98
CA ARG A 37 -1.17 -5.76 0.89
C ARG A 37 -0.74 -4.69 1.89
N TRP A 38 -1.68 -3.90 2.40
CA TRP A 38 -1.41 -2.91 3.45
C TRP A 38 -1.53 -3.52 4.84
N LEU A 39 -2.54 -4.37 5.06
CA LEU A 39 -2.69 -5.12 6.31
C LEU A 39 -1.51 -6.07 6.57
N SER A 40 -0.90 -6.61 5.53
CA SER A 40 0.27 -7.49 5.65
C SER A 40 1.58 -6.75 5.95
N ARG A 41 1.59 -5.42 5.97
CA ARG A 41 2.80 -4.60 6.15
C ARG A 41 2.86 -4.01 7.55
N PRO A 42 4.03 -4.02 8.21
CA PRO A 42 4.21 -3.33 9.49
C PRO A 42 4.27 -1.79 9.34
N LYS A 43 4.60 -1.29 8.15
CA LYS A 43 4.66 0.15 7.83
C LYS A 43 3.95 0.45 6.52
N LEU A 44 3.11 1.50 6.51
CA LEU A 44 2.31 1.91 5.35
C LEU A 44 3.03 2.81 4.35
N GLU A 45 4.19 3.32 4.76
CA GLU A 45 5.05 4.12 3.92
C GLU A 45 5.42 3.41 2.61
N ALA A 46 5.66 4.21 1.58
CA ALA A 46 6.21 3.70 0.35
C ALA A 46 7.61 3.13 0.61
N THR A 47 7.90 1.98 0.00
CA THR A 47 9.25 1.44 0.01
C THR A 47 10.15 2.38 -0.79
N LYS A 48 10.99 3.15 -0.10
CA LYS A 48 11.99 4.02 -0.73
C LYS A 48 13.16 3.14 -1.19
N VAL A 49 13.19 2.82 -2.48
CA VAL A 49 14.31 2.09 -3.09
C VAL A 49 15.32 3.12 -3.58
N LYS A 50 16.51 3.15 -2.97
CA LYS A 50 17.57 4.11 -3.33
C LYS A 50 18.21 3.75 -4.67
N CYS A 51 18.68 2.52 -4.79
CA CYS A 51 19.20 1.93 -6.03
C CYS A 51 18.59 0.54 -6.19
N ARG A 52 18.19 0.18 -7.41
CA ARG A 52 17.82 -1.21 -7.72
C ARG A 52 19.06 -1.93 -8.19
N LEU A 53 19.33 -3.09 -7.60
CA LEU A 53 20.28 -4.02 -8.19
C LEU A 53 19.66 -4.54 -9.49
N ILE A 54 20.21 -4.07 -10.60
CA ILE A 54 19.87 -4.51 -11.96
C ILE A 54 21.10 -5.25 -12.46
N LYS A 55 20.94 -6.09 -13.48
CA LYS A 55 22.04 -6.83 -14.11
C LYS A 55 23.14 -5.89 -14.67
N LEU A 56 22.82 -4.62 -14.93
CA LEU A 56 23.75 -3.59 -15.37
C LEU A 56 24.45 -2.96 -14.16
N ASP A 57 25.77 -2.84 -14.25
CA ASP A 57 26.56 -2.12 -13.27
C ASP A 57 26.34 -0.62 -13.40
N TRP A 58 25.92 0.00 -12.30
CA TRP A 58 25.71 1.45 -12.21
C TRP A 58 26.98 2.28 -12.46
N LYS A 59 28.15 1.65 -12.42
CA LYS A 59 29.45 2.30 -12.65
C LYS A 59 29.74 2.56 -14.14
N GLU A 60 29.00 1.91 -15.04
CA GLU A 60 29.17 1.97 -16.49
C GLU A 60 28.12 2.88 -17.19
N LEU A 61 27.28 3.59 -16.41
CA LEU A 61 26.24 4.53 -16.87
C LEU A 61 26.63 5.98 -16.56
#